data_AF-A0A9D4L9X5-F1
#
_entry.id   AF-A0A9D4L9X5-F1
#
_cell.length_a   1.000
_cell.length_b   1.000
_cell.length_c   1.000
_cell.angle_alpha   90.00
_cell.angle_beta   90.00
_cell.angle_gamma   90.00
#
_symmetry.space_group_name_H-M   'P 1'
#
loop_
_entity.id
_entity.type
_entity.pdbx_description
1 polymer ?
#
loop_
_entity_poly.entity_id
_entity_poly.type
_entity_poly.pdbx_seq_one_letter_code
_entity_poly.pdbx_strand_id
1 'polypeptide(L)'
;MVPNDTTTYQCRAFIMPPLGKHHMIKYEPIITPGNEKHVHHILLSRCKVDPQYVSQLNGKSEICGQTKSVPDCQDYILAWAIGGEAFYFPPNVGFSVGAPEDPVYYRMETHFDNPDGRSDILDNSGTIIIIMG
;
A
#
# COMPACT_ATOMS: atom_id res chain seq x y z
N MET A 1 -7.17 2.66 12.13
CA MET A 1 -7.29 1.88 13.38
C MET A 1 -6.94 0.46 13.06
N VAL A 2 -6.27 -0.23 13.98
CA VAL A 2 -6.07 -1.68 13.88
C VAL A 2 -7.36 -2.38 14.32
N PRO A 3 -7.96 -3.27 13.52
CA PRO A 3 -9.13 -4.04 13.93
C PRO A 3 -8.81 -4.98 15.10
N ASN A 4 -9.83 -5.34 15.89
CA ASN A 4 -9.67 -6.13 17.12
C ASN A 4 -9.63 -7.66 16.89
N ASP A 5 -9.74 -8.11 15.64
CA ASP A 5 -9.49 -9.51 15.29
C ASP A 5 -8.00 -9.83 15.42
N THR A 6 -7.66 -11.07 15.76
CA THR A 6 -6.26 -11.50 15.99
C THR A 6 -5.36 -11.26 14.78
N THR A 7 -5.94 -11.37 13.59
CA THR A 7 -5.29 -11.15 12.30
C THR A 7 -6.24 -10.39 11.39
N THR A 8 -5.79 -9.30 10.79
CA THR A 8 -6.58 -8.58 9.78
C THR A 8 -5.73 -8.15 8.60
N TYR A 9 -6.27 -8.34 7.39
CA TYR A 9 -5.73 -7.77 6.16
C TYR A 9 -6.58 -6.56 5.79
N GLN A 10 -6.03 -5.37 5.95
CA GLN A 10 -6.71 -4.12 5.65
C GLN A 10 -6.26 -3.61 4.28
N CYS A 11 -7.21 -3.41 3.39
CA CYS A 11 -6.99 -2.93 2.04
C CYS A 11 -7.38 -1.47 1.93
N ARG A 12 -6.50 -0.64 1.35
CA ARG A 12 -6.76 0.77 1.09
C ARG A 12 -6.41 1.15 -0.34
N ALA A 13 -7.29 1.92 -0.95
CA ALA A 13 -7.18 2.42 -2.30
C ALA A 13 -6.52 3.81 -2.34
N PHE A 14 -5.59 3.99 -3.27
CA PHE A 14 -4.91 5.25 -3.55
C PHE A 14 -4.95 5.53 -5.05
N ILE A 15 -5.16 6.78 -5.40
CA ILE A 15 -4.96 7.29 -6.76
C ILE A 15 -3.66 8.09 -6.76
N MET A 16 -2.75 7.73 -7.66
CA MET A 16 -1.54 8.50 -7.88
C MET A 16 -1.91 9.89 -8.42
N PRO A 17 -1.36 10.98 -7.86
CA PRO A 17 -1.58 12.31 -8.42
C PRO A 17 -1.06 12.37 -9.86
N PRO A 18 -1.58 13.30 -10.69
CA PRO A 18 -1.08 13.49 -12.04
C PRO A 18 0.44 13.72 -12.03
N LEU A 19 1.16 12.84 -12.73
CA LEU A 19 2.61 12.82 -12.79
C LEU A 19 3.02 12.49 -14.24
N GLY A 20 4.15 13.02 -14.71
CA GLY A 20 4.81 12.50 -15.91
C GLY A 20 5.52 11.17 -15.63
N LYS A 21 6.16 10.57 -16.65
CA LYS A 21 6.94 9.35 -16.45
C LYS A 21 8.10 9.58 -15.46
N HIS A 22 8.12 8.78 -14.41
CA HIS A 22 9.23 8.67 -13.45
C HIS A 22 9.52 7.19 -13.18
N HIS A 23 10.57 6.94 -12.41
CA HIS A 23 10.90 5.62 -11.91
C HIS A 23 10.97 5.65 -10.39
N MET A 24 10.24 4.77 -9.71
CA MET A 24 10.44 4.48 -8.30
C MET A 24 11.78 3.76 -8.14
N ILE A 25 12.66 4.33 -7.32
CA ILE A 25 14.05 3.87 -7.11
C ILE A 25 14.35 3.45 -5.68
N LYS A 26 13.48 3.82 -4.74
CA LYS A 26 13.56 3.43 -3.33
C LYS A 26 12.17 3.38 -2.74
N TYR A 27 11.97 2.48 -1.78
CA TYR A 27 10.83 2.56 -0.87
C TYR A 27 11.23 2.21 0.55
N GLU A 28 10.48 2.70 1.53
CA GLU A 28 10.70 2.42 2.95
C GLU A 28 9.39 2.46 3.74
N PRO A 29 9.26 1.66 4.82
CA PRO A 29 8.08 1.70 5.66
C PRO A 29 7.98 3.03 6.41
N ILE A 30 6.75 3.48 6.65
CA ILE A 30 6.44 4.40 7.74
C ILE A 30 5.55 3.65 8.71
N ILE A 31 6.07 3.35 9.90
CA ILE A 31 5.26 2.73 10.96
C ILE A 31 4.87 3.80 11.97
N THR A 32 3.58 3.80 12.34
CA THR A 32 3.07 4.66 13.41
C THR A 32 3.82 4.33 14.70
N PRO A 33 4.42 5.30 15.40
CA PRO A 33 5.18 5.03 16.61
C PRO A 33 4.37 4.25 17.65
N GLY A 34 4.92 3.14 18.13
CA GLY A 34 4.25 2.22 19.07
C GLY A 34 3.50 1.06 18.41
N ASN A 35 3.31 1.08 17.10
CA ASN A 35 2.61 0.02 16.36
C ASN A 35 3.57 -0.96 15.66
N GLU A 36 4.87 -0.92 15.95
CA GLU A 36 5.89 -1.75 15.30
C GLU A 36 5.65 -3.26 15.47
N LYS A 37 4.91 -3.66 16.52
CA LYS A 37 4.51 -5.05 16.76
C LYS A 37 3.18 -5.44 16.08
N HIS A 38 2.40 -4.46 15.64
CA HIS A 38 1.08 -4.68 15.07
C HIS A 38 1.12 -4.73 13.55
N VAL A 39 2.02 -3.99 12.90
CA VAL A 39 2.16 -4.02 11.43
C VAL A 39 3.10 -5.15 11.02
N HIS A 40 2.55 -6.28 10.57
CA HIS A 40 3.33 -7.45 10.22
C HIS A 40 3.93 -7.34 8.81
N HIS A 41 3.14 -6.94 7.81
CA HIS A 41 3.64 -6.63 6.47
C HIS A 41 2.77 -5.61 5.74
N ILE A 42 3.37 -4.93 4.75
CA ILE A 42 2.71 -3.99 3.85
C ILE A 42 3.01 -4.41 2.42
N LEU A 43 1.98 -4.59 1.61
CA LEU A 43 2.07 -4.86 0.18
C LEU A 43 1.45 -3.69 -0.59
N LEU A 44 2.08 -3.29 -1.69
CA LEU A 44 1.49 -2.33 -2.62
C LEU A 44 1.39 -2.99 -3.99
N SER A 45 0.17 -3.04 -4.54
CA SER A 45 -0.07 -3.44 -5.91
C SER A 45 -0.62 -2.28 -6.74
N ARG A 46 -0.39 -2.34 -8.05
CA ARG A 46 -0.99 -1.42 -9.01
C ARG A 46 -2.08 -2.17 -9.77
N CYS A 47 -3.28 -1.61 -9.86
CA CYS A 47 -4.38 -2.29 -10.57
C CYS A 47 -4.81 -1.52 -11.80
N LYS A 48 -5.03 -2.26 -12.88
CA LYS A 48 -5.76 -1.76 -14.04
C LYS A 48 -7.24 -1.72 -13.68
N VAL A 49 -7.79 -0.51 -13.58
CA VAL A 49 -9.20 -0.26 -13.31
C VAL A 49 -9.75 0.56 -14.48
N ASP A 50 -11.02 0.33 -14.83
CA ASP A 50 -11.69 1.18 -15.82
C ASP A 50 -11.61 2.65 -15.36
N PRO A 51 -11.10 3.57 -16.21
CA PRO A 51 -10.95 4.98 -15.88
C PRO A 51 -12.23 5.64 -15.32
N GLN A 52 -13.41 5.15 -15.69
CA GLN A 52 -14.70 5.67 -15.23
C GLN A 52 -14.93 5.48 -13.73
N TYR A 53 -14.31 4.47 -13.12
CA TYR A 53 -14.49 4.14 -11.70
C TYR A 53 -13.33 4.61 -10.82
N VAL A 54 -12.18 4.98 -11.40
CA VAL A 54 -10.96 5.33 -10.66
C VAL A 54 -11.23 6.39 -9.59
N SER A 55 -11.91 7.49 -9.95
CA SER A 55 -12.19 8.61 -9.03
C SER A 55 -13.02 8.21 -7.79
N GLN A 56 -13.83 7.15 -7.90
CA GLN A 56 -14.69 6.66 -6.82
C GLN A 56 -13.92 5.78 -5.82
N LEU A 57 -12.66 5.44 -6.12
CA LEU A 57 -11.89 4.52 -5.29
C LEU A 57 -10.98 5.22 -4.29
N ASN A 58 -10.61 6.49 -4.52
CA ASN A 58 -9.59 7.14 -3.67
C ASN A 58 -9.98 7.12 -2.20
N GLY A 59 -9.09 6.62 -1.35
CA GLY A 59 -9.30 6.57 0.09
C GLY A 59 -10.30 5.51 0.57
N LYS A 60 -10.93 4.74 -0.32
CA LYS A 60 -11.71 3.57 0.10
C LYS A 60 -10.82 2.60 0.88
N SER A 61 -11.40 2.04 1.93
CA SER A 61 -10.71 1.14 2.84
C SER A 61 -11.68 0.05 3.27
N GLU A 62 -11.23 -1.20 3.24
CA GLU A 62 -12.02 -2.36 3.65
C GLU A 62 -11.13 -3.44 4.24
N ILE A 63 -11.72 -4.36 4.99
CA ILE A 63 -11.07 -5.66 5.20
C ILE A 63 -11.02 -6.35 3.84
N CYS A 64 -9.83 -6.75 3.43
CA CYS A 64 -9.56 -7.27 2.10
C CYS A 64 -10.54 -8.41 1.75
N GLY A 65 -11.19 -8.29 0.59
CA GLY A 65 -12.09 -9.33 0.05
C GLY A 65 -13.51 -9.33 0.61
N GLN A 66 -13.87 -8.50 1.59
CA GLN A 66 -15.21 -8.52 2.18
C GLN A 66 -16.29 -7.86 1.33
N THR A 67 -16.07 -6.61 0.87
CA THR A 67 -17.12 -5.86 0.15
C THR A 67 -16.83 -5.65 -1.33
N LYS A 68 -15.63 -6.04 -1.79
CA LYS A 68 -15.10 -5.80 -3.15
C LYS A 68 -15.14 -4.32 -3.53
N SER A 69 -15.12 -3.43 -2.54
CA SER A 69 -15.14 -1.99 -2.75
C SER A 69 -13.78 -1.45 -3.19
N VAL A 70 -12.72 -2.23 -2.92
CA VAL A 70 -11.35 -2.04 -3.37
C VAL A 70 -11.03 -3.17 -4.37
N PRO A 71 -10.84 -2.85 -5.67
CA PRO A 71 -10.46 -3.86 -6.67
C PRO A 71 -9.24 -4.67 -6.26
N ASP A 72 -9.36 -6.00 -6.35
CA ASP A 72 -8.28 -6.92 -6.05
C ASP A 72 -7.41 -7.16 -7.29
N CYS A 73 -6.09 -7.09 -7.12
CA CYS A 73 -5.12 -7.36 -8.17
C CYS A 73 -3.77 -7.81 -7.60
N GLN A 74 -3.08 -8.67 -8.34
CA GLN A 74 -1.84 -9.32 -7.91
C GLN A 74 -0.58 -8.79 -8.63
N ASP A 75 -0.63 -7.58 -9.19
CA ASP A 75 0.54 -6.89 -9.75
C ASP A 75 1.25 -6.09 -8.65
N TYR A 76 1.94 -6.82 -7.77
CA TYR A 76 2.66 -6.27 -6.62
C TYR A 76 3.94 -5.56 -7.06
N ILE A 77 4.14 -4.34 -6.55
CA ILE A 77 5.28 -3.48 -6.91
C ILE A 77 6.22 -3.25 -5.73
N LEU A 78 5.76 -3.56 -4.52
CA LEU A 78 6.49 -3.41 -3.28
C LEU A 78 5.97 -4.42 -2.26
N ALA A 79 6.89 -4.99 -1.50
CA ALA A 79 6.60 -5.77 -0.31
C ALA A 79 7.56 -5.36 0.81
N TRP A 80 7.01 -5.11 1.99
CA TRP A 80 7.76 -4.89 3.21
C TRP A 80 7.20 -5.78 4.31
N ALA A 81 8.06 -6.31 5.17
CA ALA A 81 7.67 -7.07 6.36
C ALA A 81 8.49 -6.62 7.56
N ILE A 82 8.00 -6.93 8.77
CA ILE A 82 8.65 -6.61 10.04
C ILE A 82 10.14 -6.95 10.02
N GLY A 83 10.97 -6.01 10.51
CA GLY A 83 12.44 -6.12 10.48
C GLY A 83 13.09 -5.69 9.15
N GLY A 84 12.31 -5.45 8.10
CA GLY A 84 12.81 -4.90 6.84
C GLY A 84 13.18 -3.42 6.95
N GLU A 85 14.28 -3.03 6.31
CA GLU A 85 14.68 -1.63 6.16
C GLU A 85 14.19 -1.06 4.82
N ALA A 86 14.70 0.11 4.44
CA ALA A 86 14.48 0.67 3.11
C ALA A 86 15.05 -0.25 2.02
N PHE A 87 14.28 -0.41 0.93
CA PHE A 87 14.74 -1.08 -0.27
C PHE A 87 15.24 -0.06 -1.28
N TYR A 88 16.40 -0.35 -1.87
CA TYR A 88 17.00 0.45 -2.94
C TYR A 88 17.06 -0.39 -4.20
N PHE A 89 16.51 0.14 -5.30
CA PHE A 89 16.72 -0.48 -6.61
C PHE A 89 18.19 -0.32 -7.04
N PRO A 90 18.73 -1.23 -7.88
CA PRO A 90 20.03 -1.05 -8.49
C PRO A 90 20.13 0.32 -9.21
N PRO A 91 21.33 0.94 -9.30
CA PRO A 91 21.48 2.31 -9.79
C PRO A 91 20.89 2.61 -11.18
N ASN A 92 20.81 1.58 -12.04
CA ASN A 92 20.33 1.65 -13.41
C ASN A 92 18.93 1.02 -13.58
N VAL A 93 18.22 0.77 -12.48
CA VAL A 93 16.91 0.13 -12.46
C VAL A 93 15.95 1.02 -11.67
N GLY A 94 14.72 1.13 -12.16
CA GLY A 94 13.63 1.67 -11.39
C GLY A 94 12.30 1.23 -11.99
N PHE A 95 11.26 1.30 -11.17
CA PHE A 95 9.93 0.84 -11.54
C PHE A 95 9.13 2.00 -12.15
N SER A 96 8.66 1.86 -13.39
CA SER A 96 7.91 2.93 -14.09
C SER A 96 6.64 3.31 -13.33
N VAL A 97 6.45 4.61 -13.16
CA VAL A 97 5.23 5.21 -12.62
C VAL A 97 4.90 6.49 -13.39
N GLY A 98 3.61 6.78 -13.58
CA GLY A 98 3.14 8.01 -14.22
C GLY A 98 3.33 8.09 -15.74
N ALA A 99 3.83 7.04 -16.41
CA ALA A 99 3.75 6.98 -17.87
C ALA A 99 2.28 6.79 -18.33
N PRO A 100 1.91 7.17 -19.57
CA PRO A 100 0.54 7.02 -20.07
C PRO A 100 -0.02 5.58 -19.97
N GLU A 101 0.85 4.58 -20.05
CA GLU A 101 0.53 3.16 -19.93
C GLU A 101 0.50 2.64 -18.49
N ASP A 102 1.04 3.40 -17.53
CA ASP A 102 1.12 2.98 -16.13
C ASP A 102 -0.25 3.10 -15.44
N PRO A 103 -0.67 2.09 -14.66
CA PRO A 103 -1.86 2.21 -13.83
C PRO A 103 -1.75 3.36 -12.83
N VAL A 104 -2.83 4.12 -12.68
CA VAL A 104 -2.94 5.24 -11.73
C VAL A 104 -3.55 4.83 -10.39
N TYR A 105 -4.08 3.62 -10.31
CA TYR A 105 -4.72 3.08 -9.12
C TYR A 105 -3.80 2.09 -8.41
N TYR A 106 -3.69 2.26 -7.10
CA TYR A 106 -2.86 1.44 -6.22
C TYR A 106 -3.67 0.92 -5.05
N ARG A 107 -3.48 -0.35 -4.71
CA ARG A 107 -4.06 -1.03 -3.55
C ARG A 107 -2.93 -1.32 -2.58
N MET A 108 -3.01 -0.75 -1.39
CA MET A 108 -2.14 -1.11 -0.28
C MET A 108 -2.87 -2.12 0.60
N GLU A 109 -2.21 -3.22 0.92
CA GLU A 109 -2.65 -4.20 1.89
C GLU A 109 -1.72 -4.15 3.10
N THR A 110 -2.30 -3.92 4.27
CA THR A 110 -1.58 -3.98 5.54
C THR A 110 -2.09 -5.19 6.31
N HIS A 111 -1.20 -6.12 6.62
CA HIS A 111 -1.48 -7.22 7.53
C HIS A 111 -1.16 -6.79 8.96
N PHE A 112 -2.19 -6.80 9.80
CA PHE A 112 -2.09 -6.51 11.22
C PHE A 112 -2.17 -7.78 12.06
N ASP A 113 -1.26 -7.89 13.04
CA ASP A 113 -1.34 -8.84 14.15
C ASP A 113 -1.81 -8.12 15.42
N ASN A 114 -2.90 -8.60 16.02
CA ASN A 114 -3.49 -8.05 17.25
C ASN A 114 -3.92 -9.17 18.22
N PRO A 115 -2.95 -9.96 18.75
CA PRO A 115 -3.24 -11.12 19.58
C PRO A 115 -4.01 -10.80 20.87
N ASP A 116 -3.89 -9.56 21.36
CA ASP A 116 -4.57 -9.09 22.57
C ASP A 116 -5.99 -8.54 22.29
N GLY A 117 -6.42 -8.53 21.03
CA GLY A 117 -7.76 -8.09 20.63
C GLY A 117 -8.08 -6.63 21.00
N ARG A 118 -7.06 -5.76 20.97
CA ARG A 118 -7.18 -4.35 21.35
C ARG A 118 -8.01 -3.59 20.31
N SER A 119 -8.88 -2.69 20.77
CA SER A 119 -9.74 -1.87 19.90
C SER A 119 -9.40 -0.38 19.93
N ASP A 120 -8.33 0.00 20.63
CA ASP A 120 -7.91 1.38 20.88
C ASP A 120 -6.63 1.77 20.13
N ILE A 121 -6.11 0.91 19.26
CA ILE A 121 -4.88 1.15 18.50
C ILE A 121 -5.20 1.98 17.25
N LEU A 122 -4.76 3.24 17.27
CA LEU A 122 -4.77 4.11 16.09
C LEU A 122 -3.53 3.84 15.24
N ASP A 123 -3.74 3.65 13.95
CA ASP A 123 -2.67 3.36 13.00
C ASP A 123 -2.87 4.18 11.72
N ASN A 124 -1.79 4.79 11.26
CA ASN A 124 -1.63 5.49 9.99
C ASN A 124 -0.33 5.02 9.28
N SER A 125 0.04 3.76 9.48
CA SER A 125 1.25 3.18 8.89
C SER A 125 1.08 3.00 7.36
N GLY A 126 2.20 2.96 6.65
CA GLY A 126 2.23 2.88 5.20
C GLY A 126 3.65 2.77 4.66
N THR A 127 3.86 3.31 3.46
CA THR A 127 5.17 3.32 2.79
C THR A 127 5.44 4.68 2.16
N ILE A 128 6.70 5.09 2.13
CA ILE A 128 7.20 6.14 1.26
C ILE A 128 7.75 5.48 0.01
N ILE A 129 7.45 6.07 -1.15
CA ILE A 129 8.12 5.76 -2.41
C ILE A 129 8.92 6.99 -2.85
N ILE A 130 10.18 6.79 -3.25
CA ILE A 130 11.02 7.84 -3.81
C ILE A 130 11.13 7.61 -5.31
N ILE A 131 10.79 8.64 -6.07
CA ILE A 131 10.76 8.64 -7.53
C ILE A 131 11.84 9.56 -8.11
N MET A 132 12.35 9.20 -9.29
CA MET A 132 13.31 9.97 -10.08
C MET A 132 12.81 10.08 -11.53
N GLY A 133 12.88 11.29 -12.10
CA GLY A 133 12.41 11.60 -13.45
C GLY A 133 13.54 11.99 -14.39
#